data_AF-A0A959S2L6-F1
#
_entry.id   AF-A0A959S2L6-F1
#
_cell.length_a   1.000
_cell.length_b   1.000
_cell.length_c   1.000
_cell.angle_alpha   90.00
_cell.angle_beta   90.00
_cell.angle_gamma   90.00
#
_symmetry.space_group_name_H-M   'P 1'
#
loop_
_entity.id
_entity.type
_entity.pdbx_description
1 polymer ?
#
loop_
_entity_poly.entity_id
_entity_poly.type
_entity_poly.pdbx_seq_one_letter_code
_entity_poly.pdbx_strand_id
1 'polypeptide(L)'
;MYRLSRITAKVAVALTVFVSVTVMAQTNNVGIGTTTPDPTAILEVANPYNPILGVRSKGMLIPYLNQLQRSQMEAAYNDTIANGLLTYDPENGNFWYYKYDSPVPATAPFGDWYSLTTTIQAQNSNVPVGGIIMWSGTIASIPSGWALCNGANGTPDLTDKFIISVASAAENPGTAPVNGFFVDVEPGSVVAPDRRFFKLAYIMKL
;
A
#
# COMPACT_ATOMS: atom_id res chain seq x y z
N MET A 1 -39.63 -43.22 89.14
CA MET A 1 -39.05 -43.65 87.85
C MET A 1 -39.66 -42.80 86.73
N TYR A 2 -38.99 -41.72 86.31
CA TYR A 2 -39.41 -40.91 85.15
C TYR A 2 -38.56 -41.31 83.93
N ARG A 3 -39.20 -41.75 82.84
CA ARG A 3 -38.53 -42.11 81.58
C ARG A 3 -38.36 -40.85 80.71
N LEU A 4 -37.11 -40.48 80.42
CA LEU A 4 -36.79 -39.48 79.40
C LEU A 4 -37.02 -40.07 77.98
N SER A 5 -37.85 -39.42 77.16
CA SER A 5 -37.98 -39.72 75.73
C SER A 5 -36.85 -39.04 74.95
N ARG A 6 -36.05 -39.81 74.21
CA ARG A 6 -34.99 -39.28 73.35
C ARG A 6 -35.59 -38.70 72.07
N ILE A 7 -35.48 -37.38 71.89
CA ILE A 7 -35.73 -36.70 70.62
C ILE A 7 -34.53 -36.98 69.71
N THR A 8 -34.74 -37.72 68.63
CA THR A 8 -33.71 -37.98 67.62
C THR A 8 -33.78 -36.90 66.56
N ALA A 9 -32.87 -35.92 66.60
CA ALA A 9 -32.70 -34.94 65.53
C ALA A 9 -32.00 -35.63 64.35
N LYS A 10 -32.72 -35.81 63.23
CA LYS A 10 -32.12 -36.27 61.97
C LYS A 10 -31.45 -35.08 61.29
N VAL A 11 -30.13 -35.01 61.39
CA VAL A 11 -29.33 -34.04 60.63
C VAL A 11 -29.18 -34.59 59.20
N ALA A 12 -29.93 -34.03 58.26
CA ALA A 12 -29.74 -34.29 56.84
C ALA A 12 -28.57 -33.43 56.34
N VAL A 13 -27.43 -34.06 56.07
CA VAL A 13 -26.28 -33.41 55.45
C VAL A 13 -26.55 -33.32 53.95
N ALA A 14 -26.87 -32.13 53.46
CA ALA A 14 -26.99 -31.87 52.03
C ALA A 14 -25.59 -31.76 51.41
N LEU A 15 -25.23 -32.75 50.59
CA LEU A 15 -23.97 -32.76 49.84
C LEU A 15 -24.13 -31.85 48.61
N THR A 16 -23.74 -30.58 48.72
CA THR A 16 -23.66 -29.66 47.59
C THR A 16 -22.51 -30.08 46.68
N VAL A 17 -22.82 -30.66 45.53
CA VAL A 17 -21.85 -30.91 44.46
C VAL A 17 -21.54 -29.58 43.78
N PHE A 18 -20.40 -28.98 44.10
CA PHE A 18 -19.82 -27.89 43.32
C PHE A 18 -19.32 -28.46 41.99
N VAL A 19 -20.09 -28.29 40.92
CA VAL A 19 -19.59 -28.51 39.56
C VAL A 19 -18.85 -27.23 39.16
N SER A 20 -17.54 -27.22 39.34
CA SER A 20 -16.68 -26.17 38.77
C SER A 20 -16.56 -26.41 37.26
N VAL A 21 -17.20 -25.58 36.46
CA VAL A 21 -16.87 -25.48 35.03
C VAL A 21 -15.61 -24.64 34.93
N THR A 22 -14.46 -25.26 34.67
CA THR A 22 -13.27 -24.51 34.27
C THR A 22 -13.48 -24.01 32.85
N VAL A 23 -13.73 -22.72 32.70
CA VAL A 23 -13.61 -22.05 31.40
C VAL A 23 -12.11 -22.01 31.09
N MET A 24 -11.67 -22.73 30.06
CA MET A 24 -10.30 -22.56 29.54
C MET A 24 -10.22 -21.16 28.93
N ALA A 25 -9.65 -20.21 29.66
CA ALA A 25 -9.21 -18.95 29.09
C ALA A 25 -8.00 -19.25 28.19
N GLN A 26 -8.18 -19.06 26.89
CA GLN A 26 -7.14 -19.23 25.87
C GLN A 26 -6.05 -18.17 26.08
N THR A 27 -4.84 -18.57 26.49
CA THR A 27 -3.86 -17.64 27.08
C THR A 27 -3.06 -16.80 26.09
N ASN A 28 -3.17 -16.97 24.76
CA ASN A 28 -2.27 -16.26 23.84
C ASN A 28 -2.92 -15.69 22.56
N ASN A 29 -4.07 -16.19 22.10
CA ASN A 29 -4.76 -15.65 20.92
C ASN A 29 -6.30 -15.70 21.07
N VAL A 30 -6.98 -14.72 20.50
CA VAL A 30 -8.44 -14.59 20.52
C VAL A 30 -8.99 -14.95 19.14
N GLY A 31 -9.71 -16.08 19.06
CA GLY A 31 -10.46 -16.47 17.88
C GLY A 31 -11.92 -16.00 17.97
N ILE A 32 -12.38 -15.24 16.98
CA ILE A 32 -13.80 -14.91 16.81
C ILE A 32 -14.32 -15.66 15.58
N GLY A 33 -15.18 -16.65 15.80
CA GLY A 33 -15.68 -17.53 14.73
C GLY A 33 -14.74 -18.67 14.35
N THR A 34 -13.63 -18.85 15.08
CA THR A 34 -12.73 -20.00 14.99
C THR A 34 -12.38 -20.49 16.39
N THR A 35 -12.34 -21.81 16.58
CA THR A 35 -11.87 -22.45 17.83
C THR A 35 -10.39 -22.82 17.77
N THR A 36 -9.75 -22.63 16.62
CA THR A 36 -8.33 -22.87 16.37
C THR A 36 -7.73 -21.66 15.65
N PRO A 37 -7.69 -20.49 16.29
CA PRO A 37 -7.02 -19.33 15.71
C PRO A 37 -5.55 -19.64 15.45
N ASP A 38 -5.02 -19.08 14.37
CA ASP A 38 -3.64 -19.24 13.92
C ASP A 38 -2.68 -18.94 15.08
N PRO A 39 -1.65 -19.78 15.32
CA PRO A 39 -0.69 -19.57 16.39
C PRO A 39 0.04 -18.22 16.34
N THR A 40 0.08 -17.56 15.18
CA THR A 40 0.73 -16.26 14.96
C THR A 40 -0.23 -15.07 15.11
N ALA A 41 -1.55 -15.29 15.09
CA ALA A 41 -2.53 -14.22 15.20
C ALA A 41 -2.88 -13.97 16.68
N ILE A 42 -2.80 -12.72 17.15
CA ILE A 42 -3.32 -12.34 18.48
C ILE A 42 -4.85 -12.21 18.46
N LEU A 43 -5.42 -11.77 17.33
CA LEU A 43 -6.85 -11.68 17.08
C LEU A 43 -7.13 -12.17 15.66
N GLU A 44 -7.98 -13.19 15.54
CA GLU A 44 -8.44 -13.71 14.25
C GLU A 44 -9.96 -13.66 14.16
N VAL A 45 -10.47 -13.06 13.08
CA VAL A 45 -11.90 -13.09 12.73
C VAL A 45 -12.05 -13.92 11.48
N ALA A 46 -12.39 -15.19 11.66
CA ALA A 46 -12.62 -16.12 10.56
C ALA A 46 -14.11 -16.49 10.50
N ASN A 47 -14.60 -16.86 9.32
CA ASN A 47 -15.90 -17.49 9.20
C ASN A 47 -15.82 -18.82 8.47
N PRO A 48 -16.35 -19.91 9.07
CA PRO A 48 -16.69 -21.15 8.39
C PRO A 48 -18.10 -21.25 7.72
N TYR A 49 -18.46 -22.37 7.04
CA TYR A 49 -19.40 -22.43 5.87
C TYR A 49 -20.78 -21.89 6.20
N ASN A 50 -21.39 -21.10 5.31
CA ASN A 50 -22.83 -20.86 5.41
C ASN A 50 -23.54 -21.69 4.32
N PRO A 51 -24.33 -22.70 4.70
CA PRO A 51 -24.98 -23.61 3.77
C PRO A 51 -26.34 -23.12 3.23
N ILE A 52 -26.87 -21.97 3.69
CA ILE A 52 -28.20 -21.45 3.31
C ILE A 52 -28.12 -20.53 2.09
N LEU A 53 -27.04 -19.76 1.96
CA LEU A 53 -26.65 -19.08 0.71
C LEU A 53 -25.55 -19.86 -0.05
N GLY A 54 -25.00 -20.90 0.57
CA GLY A 54 -23.69 -21.45 0.20
C GLY A 54 -22.49 -20.55 0.54
N VAL A 55 -22.66 -19.44 1.29
CA VAL A 55 -21.57 -18.45 1.50
C VAL A 55 -21.38 -17.89 2.91
N ARG A 56 -20.15 -18.02 3.41
CA ARG A 56 -19.62 -17.52 4.70
C ARG A 56 -19.51 -15.99 4.69
N SER A 57 -20.10 -15.25 5.64
CA SER A 57 -19.76 -13.82 5.86
C SER A 57 -19.55 -13.47 7.33
N LYS A 58 -18.29 -13.32 7.77
CA LYS A 58 -17.90 -12.48 8.94
C LYS A 58 -16.49 -11.93 8.73
N GLY A 59 -16.28 -10.68 9.14
CA GLY A 59 -15.04 -9.92 9.06
C GLY A 59 -15.08 -8.73 10.02
N MET A 60 -14.07 -7.86 9.97
CA MET A 60 -14.00 -6.63 10.78
C MET A 60 -14.49 -5.44 9.95
N LEU A 61 -15.46 -4.68 10.47
CA LEU A 61 -15.80 -3.37 9.90
C LEU A 61 -14.78 -2.35 10.39
N ILE A 62 -14.22 -1.60 9.46
CA ILE A 62 -13.24 -0.55 9.70
C ILE A 62 -13.96 0.81 9.54
N PRO A 63 -13.58 1.87 10.30
CA PRO A 63 -14.21 3.18 10.17
C PRO A 63 -14.17 3.72 8.73
N TYR A 64 -15.29 4.27 8.29
CA TYR A 64 -15.44 4.88 6.98
C TYR A 64 -15.08 6.36 7.08
N LEU A 65 -14.01 6.78 6.43
CA LEU A 65 -13.61 8.18 6.36
C LEU A 65 -13.23 8.50 4.92
N ASN A 66 -13.84 9.52 4.33
CA ASN A 66 -13.36 10.10 3.08
C ASN A 66 -12.19 11.07 3.33
N GLN A 67 -11.63 11.63 2.26
CA GLN A 67 -10.48 12.53 2.35
C GLN A 67 -10.76 13.77 3.22
N LEU A 68 -11.94 14.38 3.08
CA LEU A 68 -12.30 15.56 3.88
C LEU A 68 -12.37 15.21 5.37
N GLN A 69 -12.98 14.08 5.72
CA GLN A 69 -13.09 13.62 7.10
C GLN A 69 -11.73 13.28 7.71
N ARG A 70 -10.80 12.69 6.93
CA ARG A 70 -9.42 12.45 7.38
C ARG A 70 -8.67 13.75 7.64
N SER A 71 -8.78 14.74 6.75
CA SER A 71 -8.16 16.06 6.95
C SER A 71 -8.76 16.81 8.15
N GLN A 72 -10.07 16.71 8.34
CA GLN A 72 -10.73 17.25 9.55
C GLN A 72 -10.25 16.56 10.82
N MET A 73 -9.96 15.25 10.76
CA MET A 73 -9.42 14.50 11.88
C MET A 73 -7.99 14.96 12.22
N GLU A 74 -7.13 15.20 11.23
CA GLU A 74 -5.79 15.77 11.45
C GLU A 74 -5.86 17.12 12.15
N ALA A 75 -6.76 17.99 11.68
CA ALA A 75 -7.00 19.30 12.29
C ALA A 75 -7.54 19.18 13.73
N ALA A 76 -8.48 18.25 13.98
CA ALA A 76 -9.10 18.08 15.28
C ALA A 76 -8.14 17.49 16.33
N TYR A 77 -7.24 16.60 15.92
CA TYR A 77 -6.27 15.94 16.79
C TYR A 77 -4.87 16.54 16.71
N ASN A 78 -4.71 17.70 16.05
CA ASN A 78 -3.46 18.41 15.92
C ASN A 78 -2.29 17.50 15.49
N ASP A 79 -2.62 16.60 14.57
CA ASP A 79 -1.73 15.59 13.99
C ASP A 79 -1.21 14.48 14.93
N THR A 80 -1.84 14.32 16.10
CA THR A 80 -1.53 13.27 17.10
C THR A 80 -2.31 11.96 16.87
N ILE A 81 -2.68 11.69 15.62
CA ILE A 81 -3.44 10.49 15.24
C ILE A 81 -2.58 9.24 15.46
N ALA A 82 -3.18 8.18 16.01
CA ALA A 82 -2.45 6.94 16.30
C ALA A 82 -1.79 6.34 15.05
N ASN A 83 -0.50 6.02 15.17
CA ASN A 83 0.24 5.31 14.13
C ASN A 83 -0.40 3.94 13.85
N GLY A 84 -0.63 3.64 12.58
CA GLY A 84 -1.29 2.43 12.12
C GLY A 84 -2.82 2.47 12.21
N LEU A 85 -3.45 3.61 12.52
CA LEU A 85 -4.91 3.75 12.48
C LEU A 85 -5.42 3.44 11.06
N LEU A 86 -6.18 2.35 10.92
CA LEU A 86 -6.73 1.88 9.66
C LEU A 86 -8.16 2.43 9.45
N THR A 87 -8.44 2.90 8.25
CA THR A 87 -9.72 3.46 7.81
C THR A 87 -10.05 2.94 6.42
N TYR A 88 -11.31 2.96 6.03
CA TYR A 88 -11.75 2.65 4.66
C TYR A 88 -12.37 3.90 4.05
N ASP A 89 -11.96 4.20 2.82
CA ASP A 89 -12.51 5.33 2.08
C ASP A 89 -13.55 4.82 1.07
N PRO A 90 -14.84 5.09 1.27
CA PRO A 90 -15.87 4.60 0.37
C PRO A 90 -15.84 5.27 -1.01
N GLU A 91 -15.21 6.44 -1.16
CA GLU A 91 -15.20 7.18 -2.43
C GLU A 91 -14.21 6.56 -3.43
N ASN A 92 -13.06 6.09 -2.93
CA ASN A 92 -12.02 5.48 -3.75
C ASN A 92 -11.85 3.96 -3.52
N GLY A 93 -12.59 3.38 -2.58
CA GLY A 93 -12.61 1.94 -2.32
C GLY A 93 -11.33 1.39 -1.70
N ASN A 94 -10.46 2.25 -1.17
CA ASN A 94 -9.18 1.85 -0.60
C ASN A 94 -9.21 1.88 0.93
N PHE A 95 -8.43 0.99 1.54
CA PHE A 95 -8.05 1.16 2.93
C PHE A 95 -6.95 2.22 3.01
N TRP A 96 -6.94 2.98 4.10
CA TRP A 96 -5.94 4.00 4.40
C TRP A 96 -5.42 3.81 5.81
N TYR A 97 -4.13 3.99 6.02
CA TYR A 97 -3.52 3.96 7.35
C TYR A 97 -2.73 5.23 7.62
N TYR A 98 -2.77 5.70 8.85
CA TYR A 98 -1.97 6.84 9.29
C TYR A 98 -0.58 6.37 9.73
N LYS A 99 0.48 7.11 9.38
CA LYS A 99 1.87 6.75 9.72
C LYS A 99 2.67 7.98 10.13
N TYR A 100 3.46 7.85 11.20
CA TYR A 100 4.45 8.87 11.57
C TYR A 100 5.74 8.78 10.76
N ASP A 101 6.38 9.93 10.59
CA ASP A 101 7.75 10.02 10.10
C ASP A 101 8.76 9.48 11.13
N SER A 102 9.88 8.96 10.64
CA SER A 102 10.98 8.47 11.47
C SER A 102 12.29 9.14 11.04
N PRO A 103 12.89 10.02 11.89
CA PRO A 103 12.43 10.45 13.22
C PRO A 103 11.18 11.35 13.16
N VAL A 104 10.40 11.38 14.24
CA VAL A 104 9.20 12.23 14.34
C VAL A 104 9.63 13.71 14.35
N PRO A 105 9.08 14.56 13.47
CA PRO A 105 9.36 15.99 13.43
C PRO A 105 9.07 16.69 14.77
N ALA A 106 9.85 17.72 15.11
CA ALA A 106 9.61 18.53 16.31
C ALA A 106 8.40 19.47 16.19
N THR A 107 7.91 19.68 14.96
CA THR A 107 6.75 20.50 14.63
C THR A 107 5.86 19.72 13.68
N ALA A 108 4.54 19.81 13.87
CA ALA A 108 3.57 19.20 12.96
C ALA A 108 3.79 19.65 11.49
N PRO A 109 3.49 18.80 10.50
CA PRO A 109 2.91 17.46 10.65
C PRO A 109 3.91 16.41 11.19
N PHE A 110 3.43 15.53 12.05
CA PHE A 110 4.13 14.39 12.63
C PHE A 110 3.94 13.11 11.79
N GLY A 111 2.91 13.06 10.94
CA GLY A 111 2.62 11.92 10.08
C GLY A 111 1.70 12.27 8.91
N ASP A 112 1.37 11.24 8.14
CA ASP A 112 0.54 11.35 6.93
C ASP A 112 -0.35 10.11 6.74
N TRP A 113 -1.41 10.24 5.92
CA TRP A 113 -2.23 9.13 5.45
C TRP A 113 -1.65 8.45 4.21
N TYR A 114 -1.58 7.12 4.27
CA TYR A 114 -1.14 6.26 3.17
C TYR A 114 -2.26 5.31 2.76
N SER A 115 -2.49 5.14 1.47
CA SER A 115 -3.45 4.14 0.97
C SER A 115 -2.80 2.75 0.87
N LEU A 116 -3.52 1.72 1.30
CA LEU A 116 -3.22 0.33 0.97
C LEU A 116 -3.92 0.00 -0.36
N THR A 117 -3.37 0.51 -1.46
CA THR A 117 -3.82 0.10 -2.79
C THR A 117 -3.05 -1.14 -3.25
N THR A 118 -3.74 -2.11 -3.86
CA THR A 118 -3.13 -3.32 -4.47
C THR A 118 -2.56 -3.08 -5.86
N THR A 119 -2.43 -1.82 -6.28
CA THR A 119 -1.61 -1.51 -7.45
C THR A 119 -0.15 -1.59 -7.01
N ILE A 120 0.50 -2.67 -7.41
CA ILE A 120 1.94 -2.88 -7.31
C ILE A 120 2.59 -1.58 -7.80
N GLN A 121 3.10 -0.79 -6.86
CA GLN A 121 4.09 0.23 -7.14
C GLN A 121 3.64 1.20 -8.26
N ALA A 122 2.68 2.07 -7.95
CA ALA A 122 2.92 3.48 -8.27
C ALA A 122 4.09 3.93 -7.36
N GLN A 123 5.28 3.36 -7.60
CA GLN A 123 6.51 4.06 -7.29
C GLN A 123 6.28 5.42 -7.91
N ASN A 124 6.36 6.44 -7.08
CA ASN A 124 6.73 7.76 -7.51
C ASN A 124 7.93 7.58 -8.45
N SER A 125 7.68 7.33 -9.74
CA SER A 125 8.68 7.53 -10.75
C SER A 125 8.88 9.02 -10.62
N ASN A 126 9.98 9.44 -9.99
CA ASN A 126 10.36 10.85 -9.90
C ASN A 126 10.46 11.50 -11.30
N VAL A 127 10.29 10.70 -12.36
CA VAL A 127 10.12 11.09 -13.74
C VAL A 127 8.63 11.30 -14.05
N PRO A 128 8.19 12.53 -14.36
CA PRO A 128 6.82 12.81 -14.77
C PRO A 128 6.46 12.10 -16.09
N VAL A 129 5.17 11.91 -16.36
CA VAL A 129 4.67 11.43 -17.67
C VAL A 129 5.23 12.33 -18.78
N GLY A 130 5.71 11.72 -19.86
CA GLY A 130 6.43 12.39 -20.94
C GLY A 130 7.92 12.58 -20.69
N GLY A 131 8.43 12.31 -19.48
CA GLY A 131 9.86 12.33 -19.19
C GLY A 131 10.61 11.21 -19.93
N ILE A 132 11.76 11.55 -20.50
CA ILE A 132 12.58 10.65 -21.31
C ILE A 132 13.88 10.34 -20.56
N ILE A 133 14.23 9.05 -20.48
CA ILE A 133 15.49 8.57 -19.88
C ILE A 133 16.25 7.67 -20.86
N MET A 134 17.51 7.41 -20.54
CA MET A 134 18.33 6.41 -21.23
C MET A 134 18.10 5.01 -20.63
N TRP A 135 18.02 3.99 -21.49
CA TRP A 135 17.76 2.59 -21.15
C TRP A 135 18.85 1.68 -21.69
N SER A 136 19.44 0.85 -20.82
CA SER A 136 20.52 -0.08 -21.16
C SER A 136 20.08 -1.53 -21.33
N GLY A 137 18.84 -1.86 -20.98
CA GLY A 137 18.29 -3.20 -21.11
C GLY A 137 17.83 -3.53 -22.54
N THR A 138 17.26 -4.72 -22.72
CA THR A 138 16.67 -5.11 -24.01
C THR A 138 15.39 -4.31 -24.28
N ILE A 139 15.03 -4.16 -25.55
CA ILE A 139 13.74 -3.53 -25.95
C ILE A 139 12.55 -4.33 -25.42
N ALA A 140 12.66 -5.66 -25.40
CA ALA A 140 11.61 -6.55 -24.90
C ALA A 140 11.44 -6.48 -23.36
N SER A 141 12.44 -5.98 -22.63
CA SER A 141 12.42 -5.84 -21.17
C SER A 141 12.12 -4.41 -20.71
N ILE A 142 11.66 -3.52 -21.59
CA ILE A 142 11.22 -2.19 -21.19
C ILE A 142 10.10 -2.35 -20.14
N PRO A 143 10.21 -1.73 -18.96
CA PRO A 143 9.22 -1.90 -17.90
C PRO A 143 7.83 -1.41 -18.31
N SER A 144 6.79 -2.00 -17.71
CA SER A 144 5.42 -1.50 -17.84
C SER A 144 5.34 -0.03 -17.43
N GLY A 145 4.55 0.76 -18.14
CA GLY A 145 4.43 2.22 -17.94
C GLY A 145 5.51 3.04 -18.64
N TRP A 146 6.34 2.43 -19.48
CA TRP A 146 7.33 3.09 -20.35
C TRP A 146 7.16 2.62 -21.80
N ALA A 147 7.55 3.47 -22.75
CA ALA A 147 7.58 3.12 -24.17
C ALA A 147 8.91 3.53 -24.81
N LEU A 148 9.32 2.79 -25.85
CA LEU A 148 10.45 3.17 -26.70
C LEU A 148 10.13 4.47 -27.45
N CYS A 149 11.08 5.42 -27.49
CA CYS A 149 10.96 6.64 -28.27
C CYS A 149 11.21 6.39 -29.76
N ASN A 150 10.22 5.80 -30.44
CA ASN A 150 10.28 5.43 -31.86
C ASN A 150 9.12 6.01 -32.70
N GLY A 151 8.43 7.02 -32.18
CA GLY A 151 7.26 7.63 -32.85
C GLY A 151 5.93 6.91 -32.59
N ALA A 152 5.95 5.72 -31.98
CA ALA A 152 4.73 5.02 -31.58
C ALA A 152 4.26 5.45 -30.17
N ASN A 153 3.01 5.16 -29.82
CA ASN A 153 2.43 5.41 -28.49
C ASN A 153 2.56 6.87 -28.00
N GLY A 154 2.55 7.83 -28.94
CA GLY A 154 2.70 9.26 -28.61
C GLY A 154 4.11 9.68 -28.21
N THR A 155 5.10 8.79 -28.32
CA THR A 155 6.51 9.12 -28.09
C THR A 155 7.12 9.87 -29.29
N PRO A 156 8.13 10.73 -29.10
CA PRO A 156 8.95 11.20 -30.22
C PRO A 156 9.80 10.07 -30.79
N ASP A 157 10.21 10.17 -32.06
CA ASP A 157 11.18 9.24 -32.66
C ASP A 157 12.62 9.76 -32.43
N LEU A 158 13.33 9.10 -31.52
CA LEU A 158 14.72 9.39 -31.15
C LEU A 158 15.69 8.29 -31.62
N THR A 159 15.24 7.40 -32.51
CA THR A 159 16.04 6.28 -33.00
C THR A 159 17.23 6.80 -33.84
N ASP A 160 18.45 6.35 -33.50
CA ASP A 160 19.72 6.79 -34.11
C ASP A 160 19.93 8.32 -34.13
N LYS A 161 19.40 9.02 -33.11
CA LYS A 161 19.49 10.48 -32.96
C LYS A 161 20.21 10.85 -31.66
N PHE A 162 20.97 11.95 -31.70
CA PHE A 162 21.51 12.59 -30.51
C PHE A 162 20.60 13.72 -30.03
N ILE A 163 20.55 13.94 -28.71
CA ILE A 163 19.77 15.01 -28.09
C ILE A 163 20.59 16.29 -28.03
N ILE A 164 19.98 17.39 -28.45
CA ILE A 164 20.46 18.76 -28.26
C ILE A 164 19.50 19.51 -27.34
N SER A 165 20.03 20.41 -26.51
CA SER A 165 19.22 21.31 -25.69
C SER A 165 18.51 22.35 -26.55
N VAL A 166 17.38 22.87 -26.06
CA VAL A 166 16.81 24.12 -26.58
C VAL A 166 17.84 25.26 -26.49
N ALA A 167 17.83 26.16 -27.46
CA ALA A 167 18.77 27.27 -27.55
C ALA A 167 18.50 28.36 -26.50
N SER A 168 17.26 28.48 -26.03
CA SER A 168 16.88 29.41 -24.96
C SER A 168 15.55 29.02 -24.32
N ALA A 169 15.22 29.61 -23.17
CA ALA A 169 13.93 29.41 -22.49
C ALA A 169 12.70 29.90 -23.30
N ALA A 170 12.91 30.65 -24.38
CA ALA A 170 11.85 31.11 -25.27
C ALA A 170 11.45 30.06 -26.32
N GLU A 171 12.24 29.01 -26.49
CA GLU A 171 11.96 27.92 -27.44
C GLU A 171 11.08 26.85 -26.77
N ASN A 172 9.91 26.57 -27.36
CA ASN A 172 9.01 25.51 -26.89
C ASN A 172 9.29 24.19 -27.63
N PRO A 173 9.79 23.14 -26.95
CA PRO A 173 10.11 21.87 -27.59
C PRO A 173 8.87 21.05 -28.02
N GLY A 174 7.66 21.42 -27.61
CA GLY A 174 6.42 20.67 -27.87
C GLY A 174 5.70 20.98 -29.20
N THR A 175 6.20 21.93 -29.99
CA THR A 175 5.61 22.32 -31.29
C THR A 175 6.50 21.84 -32.44
N ALA A 176 6.18 20.69 -33.06
CA ALA A 176 6.86 20.19 -34.26
C ALA A 176 6.02 20.47 -35.53
N PRO A 177 6.63 20.62 -36.73
CA PRO A 177 7.97 20.14 -37.08
C PRO A 177 8.90 21.26 -37.55
N VAL A 178 10.01 21.49 -36.83
CA VAL A 178 11.10 22.26 -37.44
C VAL A 178 11.89 21.29 -38.33
N ASN A 179 11.61 21.34 -39.64
CA ASN A 179 12.49 20.77 -40.65
C ASN A 179 13.91 21.33 -40.39
N GLY A 180 14.85 20.48 -40.01
CA GLY A 180 16.25 20.87 -39.74
C GLY A 180 16.75 20.73 -38.29
N PHE A 181 16.08 19.97 -37.41
CA PHE A 181 16.56 19.73 -36.04
C PHE A 181 17.73 18.73 -35.91
N PHE A 182 18.12 18.07 -36.99
CA PHE A 182 19.31 17.20 -37.01
C PHE A 182 20.39 17.90 -37.83
N VAL A 183 21.49 18.25 -37.17
CA VAL A 183 22.74 18.55 -37.87
C VAL A 183 23.32 17.20 -38.28
N ASP A 184 23.24 16.88 -39.57
CA ASP A 184 23.99 15.77 -40.11
C ASP A 184 25.48 16.06 -39.86
N VAL A 185 26.14 15.22 -39.05
CA VAL A 185 27.58 15.33 -38.87
C VAL A 185 28.21 14.91 -40.20
N GLU A 186 28.75 15.88 -40.93
CA GLU A 186 29.37 15.62 -42.21
C GLU A 186 30.57 14.65 -42.03
N PRO A 187 30.69 13.58 -42.83
CA PRO A 187 31.79 12.63 -42.70
C PRO A 187 33.09 13.31 -43.14
N GLY A 188 33.88 13.80 -42.18
CA GLY A 188 35.13 14.47 -42.56
C GLY A 188 36.02 15.05 -41.46
N SER A 189 35.62 15.06 -40.19
CA SER A 189 36.50 15.59 -39.14
C SER A 189 37.51 14.54 -38.68
N VAL A 190 38.66 14.54 -39.35
CA VAL A 190 39.88 13.83 -38.92
C VAL A 190 40.39 14.43 -37.61
N VAL A 191 40.14 13.74 -36.50
CA VAL A 191 41.10 13.23 -35.48
C VAL A 191 40.33 13.04 -34.16
N ALA A 192 39.83 11.84 -33.92
CA ALA A 192 39.65 11.34 -32.56
C ALA A 192 39.87 9.81 -32.57
N PRO A 193 40.96 9.29 -31.97
CA PRO A 193 41.23 7.86 -31.94
C PRO A 193 40.06 7.13 -31.24
N ASP A 194 39.57 6.05 -31.85
CA ASP A 194 38.60 5.08 -31.32
C ASP A 194 37.66 5.59 -30.22
N ARG A 195 36.78 6.55 -30.55
CA ARG A 195 35.67 6.87 -29.64
C ARG A 195 34.72 5.68 -29.60
N ARG A 196 34.86 4.82 -28.59
CA ARG A 196 33.91 3.76 -28.28
C ARG A 196 32.70 4.40 -27.59
N PHE A 197 31.56 4.39 -28.27
CA PHE A 197 30.30 4.88 -27.70
C PHE A 197 29.53 3.73 -27.06
N PHE A 198 28.94 3.97 -25.89
CA PHE A 198 27.99 3.06 -25.27
C PHE A 198 26.59 3.37 -25.81
N LYS A 199 25.93 2.39 -26.46
CA LYS A 199 24.60 2.59 -27.08
C LYS A 199 23.50 2.30 -26.06
N LEU A 200 22.64 3.29 -25.83
CA LEU A 200 21.46 3.22 -24.99
C LEU A 200 20.22 3.53 -25.84
N ALA A 201 19.07 2.97 -25.47
CA ALA A 201 17.80 3.37 -26.03
C ALA A 201 17.23 4.58 -25.27
N TYR A 202 16.38 5.38 -25.91
CA TYR A 202 15.56 6.37 -25.22
C TYR A 202 14.18 5.77 -24.95
N ILE A 203 13.71 5.85 -23.70
CA ILE A 203 12.36 5.45 -23.32
C ILE A 203 11.63 6.60 -22.62
N MET A 204 10.34 6.73 -22.90
CA MET A 204 9.47 7.77 -22.35
C MET A 204 8.50 7.17 -21.34
N LYS A 205 8.31 7.85 -20.21
CA LYS A 205 7.26 7.52 -19.25
C LYS A 205 5.89 7.77 -19.89
N LEU A 206 5.05 6.75 -19.95
CA LEU A 206 3.65 6.84 -20.38
C LEU A 206 2.73 7.35 -19.28
#